data_AF-A0A7K1LH60-F1
#
_entry.id   AF-A0A7K1LH60-F1
#
_cell.length_a   1.000
_cell.length_b   1.000
_cell.length_c   1.000
_cell.angle_alpha   90.00
_cell.angle_beta   90.00
_cell.angle_gamma   90.00
#
_symmetry.space_group_name_H-M   'P 1'
#
loop_
_entity.id
_entity.type
_entity.pdbx_description
1 polymer ?
#
loop_
_entity_poly.entity_id
_entity_poly.type
_entity_poly.pdbx_seq_one_letter_code
_entity_poly.pdbx_strand_id
1 'polypeptide(L)'
;MNDGLLGKTELSPLEILIRETAQNSWDARIEGLVPEYGVNLRQPDPGLNQRLAELLPLDHVPHFAESLLSPDAPILEISDRNTVGLDGPVDMEPVAVGTPKNFEDLIFKVGVPRSDGQGGGTFGFGKTAAFNYSELGVVVYWTRCKNSDQELEHRFIVSAFTESYVADDVQYTGRHWWGRIEDSKILPVQGEAAEALGNELFVRGFGDEQTGTSLLVLVPRIGSTEVESEFDGEEERLGPSVSDSTGETNTPMNGMDAFASQARRAIRRHLWPKLVPGGEKSEAPMTLSLEVGGTKVDLVDSDSGALELWGMALNALRQTSPHQSEPSTVVSRQVKTDIVPIIRLSEVLGHLAIVHRNFLLKPQLSTDDLDPAEPSNYLGRVALMRGATELVVATEDWGVDSLVPMTDWLAVFRSTPDFDPIFAASEPPAHDSWVSSGSRPDVKRVVTAMKKMINRRIAENLGLGNKNTSSGPGNAERTAGLSRRLGSVLPVEVPRDNKGRGNTDKKDPKPVRSDRWRVADQVCNFEGTAFDGTQMQRVRFRVEGPGPEAMVDLQVSVIGDQGVTELLSPAVLQARWSQDVQALADGSGCRIGSGSSASVLFNAPHRRALRIELLVTGVE
;
A
#
# COMPACT_ATOMS: atom_id res chain seq x y z
N MET A 1 25.50 -3.16 -16.30
CA MET A 1 24.89 -1.81 -16.44
C MET A 1 24.10 -1.54 -15.17
N ASN A 2 24.04 -0.30 -14.70
CA ASN A 2 23.42 0.09 -13.43
C ASN A 2 21.90 -0.17 -13.42
N ASP A 3 21.44 -1.17 -12.66
CA ASP A 3 20.01 -1.45 -12.36
C ASP A 3 19.51 -0.75 -11.08
N GLY A 4 20.28 0.16 -10.51
CA GLY A 4 19.89 0.89 -9.31
C GLY A 4 19.19 2.20 -9.63
N LEU A 5 17.89 2.18 -9.97
CA LEU A 5 16.93 3.30 -9.81
C LEU A 5 15.59 2.98 -10.50
N LEU A 6 14.75 2.13 -9.90
CA LEU A 6 13.28 2.11 -10.04
C LEU A 6 12.71 1.23 -8.91
N GLY A 7 11.70 1.73 -8.20
CA GLY A 7 11.32 1.27 -6.86
C GLY A 7 10.99 -0.22 -6.77
N LYS A 8 11.68 -0.93 -5.86
CA LYS A 8 11.22 -2.24 -5.39
C LYS A 8 9.89 -2.03 -4.67
N THR A 9 8.85 -2.74 -5.10
CA THR A 9 7.60 -2.83 -4.34
C THR A 9 7.90 -3.48 -2.98
N GLU A 10 7.32 -2.93 -1.91
CA GLU A 10 7.43 -3.50 -0.56
C GLU A 10 6.44 -4.68 -0.36
N LEU A 11 5.59 -4.94 -1.35
CA LEU A 11 4.63 -6.03 -1.30
C LEU A 11 5.30 -7.38 -1.57
N SER A 12 4.88 -8.39 -0.81
CA SER A 12 5.25 -9.77 -1.07
C SER A 12 4.67 -10.27 -2.41
N PRO A 13 5.27 -11.29 -3.05
CA PRO A 13 4.73 -11.90 -4.27
C PRO A 13 3.27 -12.34 -4.15
N LEU A 14 2.86 -12.84 -2.98
CA LEU A 14 1.48 -13.25 -2.70
C LEU A 14 0.52 -12.05 -2.62
N GLU A 15 0.93 -10.94 -1.98
CA GLU A 15 0.14 -9.70 -1.94
C GLU A 15 -0.09 -9.14 -3.34
N ILE A 16 0.96 -9.13 -4.19
CA ILE A 16 0.84 -8.71 -5.59
C ILE A 16 -0.13 -9.62 -6.33
N LEU A 17 0.03 -10.94 -6.23
CA LEU A 17 -0.84 -11.91 -6.90
C LEU A 17 -2.33 -11.69 -6.54
N ILE A 18 -2.63 -11.56 -5.25
CA ILE A 18 -4.00 -11.37 -4.76
C ILE A 18 -4.57 -10.03 -5.23
N ARG A 19 -3.80 -8.94 -5.11
CA ARG A 19 -4.24 -7.61 -5.56
C ARG A 19 -4.58 -7.59 -7.05
N GLU A 20 -3.67 -8.09 -7.87
CA GLU A 20 -3.77 -8.03 -9.32
C GLU A 20 -4.91 -8.91 -9.84
N THR A 21 -5.02 -10.13 -9.33
CA THR A 21 -6.10 -11.03 -9.75
C THR A 21 -7.46 -10.53 -9.26
N ALA A 22 -7.58 -10.04 -8.02
CA ALA A 22 -8.83 -9.47 -7.52
C ALA A 22 -9.24 -8.18 -8.25
N GLN A 23 -8.27 -7.33 -8.63
CA GLN A 23 -8.53 -6.16 -9.45
C GLN A 23 -9.02 -6.54 -10.84
N ASN A 24 -8.38 -7.51 -11.50
CA ASN A 24 -8.84 -8.02 -12.79
C ASN A 24 -10.28 -8.56 -12.71
N SER A 25 -10.59 -9.33 -11.66
CA SER A 25 -11.94 -9.84 -11.42
C SER A 25 -12.95 -8.72 -11.14
N TRP A 26 -12.55 -7.68 -10.41
CA TRP A 26 -13.39 -6.52 -10.14
C TRP A 26 -13.67 -5.70 -11.41
N ASP A 27 -12.66 -5.49 -12.26
CA ASP A 27 -12.79 -4.75 -13.51
C ASP A 27 -13.60 -5.54 -14.56
N ALA A 28 -13.53 -6.87 -14.52
CA ALA A 28 -14.30 -7.76 -15.37
C ALA A 28 -15.76 -8.00 -14.89
N ARG A 29 -16.18 -7.45 -13.74
CA ARG A 29 -17.51 -7.72 -13.16
C ARG A 29 -18.65 -7.39 -14.14
N ILE A 30 -19.70 -8.20 -14.12
CA ILE A 30 -20.94 -7.91 -14.86
C ILE A 30 -21.82 -6.97 -14.03
N GLU A 31 -22.30 -5.89 -14.65
CA GLU A 31 -23.22 -4.97 -13.98
C GLU A 31 -24.49 -5.68 -13.53
N GLY A 32 -24.91 -5.39 -12.29
CA GLY A 32 -26.11 -5.98 -11.70
C GLY A 32 -25.88 -7.34 -11.01
N LEU A 33 -24.71 -7.95 -11.16
CA LEU A 33 -24.32 -9.16 -10.42
C LEU A 33 -23.27 -8.85 -9.37
N VAL A 34 -23.22 -9.65 -8.29
CA VAL A 34 -22.16 -9.59 -7.29
C VAL A 34 -21.01 -10.48 -7.77
N PRO A 35 -19.82 -9.93 -8.10
CA PRO A 35 -18.68 -10.74 -8.49
C PRO A 35 -18.21 -11.62 -7.32
N GLU A 36 -17.79 -12.84 -7.65
CA GLU A 36 -17.12 -13.77 -6.73
C GLU A 36 -15.61 -13.75 -7.03
N TYR A 37 -14.77 -13.82 -6.01
CA TYR A 37 -13.33 -14.04 -6.12
C TYR A 37 -12.89 -15.05 -5.06
N GLY A 38 -12.20 -16.10 -5.49
CA GLY A 38 -11.78 -17.21 -4.65
C GLY A 38 -10.31 -17.56 -4.83
N VAL A 39 -9.65 -17.84 -3.70
CA VAL A 39 -8.29 -18.37 -3.64
C VAL A 39 -8.34 -19.73 -2.97
N ASN A 40 -7.89 -20.78 -3.64
CA ASN A 40 -7.89 -22.14 -3.11
C ASN A 40 -6.51 -22.80 -3.29
N LEU A 41 -5.80 -23.00 -2.18
CA LEU A 41 -4.58 -23.79 -2.15
C LEU A 41 -4.89 -25.24 -1.78
N ARG A 42 -4.54 -26.18 -2.64
CA ARG A 42 -4.80 -27.60 -2.41
C ARG A 42 -3.61 -28.47 -2.79
N GLN A 43 -3.58 -29.66 -2.20
CA GLN A 43 -2.77 -30.74 -2.76
C GLN A 43 -3.41 -31.20 -4.07
N PRO A 44 -2.61 -31.60 -5.07
CA PRO A 44 -3.13 -32.23 -6.27
C PRO A 44 -3.77 -33.55 -5.89
N ASP A 45 -4.83 -33.93 -6.60
CA ASP A 45 -5.29 -35.31 -6.49
C ASP A 45 -4.25 -36.26 -7.13
N PRO A 46 -4.22 -37.56 -6.76
CA PRO A 46 -3.21 -38.49 -7.25
C PRO A 46 -3.15 -38.65 -8.79
N GLY A 47 -4.23 -38.29 -9.51
CA GLY A 47 -4.27 -38.37 -10.97
C GLY A 47 -3.87 -37.06 -11.65
N LEU A 48 -3.98 -35.93 -10.97
CA LEU A 48 -3.82 -34.60 -11.54
C LEU A 48 -2.43 -34.35 -12.09
N ASN A 49 -1.38 -34.69 -11.34
CA ASN A 49 0.00 -34.48 -11.79
C ASN A 49 0.31 -35.30 -13.04
N GLN A 50 -0.19 -36.54 -13.11
CA GLN A 50 -0.06 -37.38 -14.30
C GLN A 50 -0.79 -36.75 -15.49
N ARG A 51 -2.02 -36.26 -15.29
CA ARG A 51 -2.77 -35.60 -16.37
C ARG A 51 -2.12 -34.30 -16.82
N LEU A 52 -1.61 -33.49 -15.91
CA LEU A 52 -0.87 -32.28 -16.25
C LEU A 52 0.37 -32.63 -17.08
N ALA A 53 1.10 -33.70 -16.73
CA ALA A 53 2.23 -34.19 -17.52
C ALA A 53 1.81 -34.73 -18.91
N GLU A 54 0.64 -35.37 -19.03
CA GLU A 54 0.10 -35.83 -20.32
C GLU A 54 -0.37 -34.67 -21.21
N LEU A 55 -0.97 -33.64 -20.62
CA LEU A 55 -1.49 -32.46 -21.32
C LEU A 55 -0.39 -31.48 -21.75
N LEU A 56 0.74 -31.49 -21.05
CA LEU A 56 1.82 -30.55 -21.23
C LEU A 56 3.09 -31.31 -21.64
N PRO A 57 3.39 -31.41 -22.95
CA PRO A 57 4.67 -31.93 -23.42
C PRO A 57 5.76 -30.88 -23.11
N LEU A 58 6.29 -30.97 -21.90
CA LEU A 58 7.21 -30.00 -21.29
C LEU A 58 8.67 -30.40 -21.44
N ASP A 59 8.95 -31.39 -22.28
CA ASP A 59 10.29 -31.95 -22.53
C ASP A 59 11.32 -30.86 -22.91
N HIS A 60 10.86 -29.73 -23.44
CA HIS A 60 11.68 -28.60 -23.85
C HIS A 60 11.86 -27.50 -22.78
N VAL A 61 11.20 -27.62 -21.62
CA VAL A 61 11.36 -26.67 -20.50
C VAL A 61 12.24 -27.33 -19.42
N PRO A 62 13.47 -26.85 -19.18
CA PRO A 62 14.38 -27.47 -18.21
C PRO A 62 13.77 -27.57 -16.80
N HIS A 63 14.04 -28.68 -16.09
CA HIS A 63 13.61 -28.97 -14.71
C HIS A 63 12.10 -29.08 -14.45
N PHE A 64 11.27 -29.08 -15.51
CA PHE A 64 9.82 -28.99 -15.37
C PHE A 64 9.16 -30.31 -14.94
N ALA A 65 9.56 -31.43 -15.56
CA ALA A 65 8.99 -32.75 -15.27
C ALA A 65 9.27 -33.17 -13.82
N GLU A 66 10.47 -32.89 -13.29
CA GLU A 66 10.86 -33.28 -11.94
C GLU A 66 10.04 -32.56 -10.86
N SER A 67 9.82 -31.24 -11.01
CA SER A 67 9.04 -30.46 -10.05
C SER A 67 7.53 -30.69 -10.15
N LEU A 68 6.98 -30.81 -11.37
CA LEU A 68 5.54 -31.07 -11.57
C LEU A 68 5.14 -32.48 -11.10
N LEU A 69 6.03 -33.47 -11.25
CA LEU A 69 5.77 -34.85 -10.85
C LEU A 69 6.07 -35.10 -9.36
N SER A 70 6.45 -34.09 -8.59
CA SER A 70 6.54 -34.23 -7.14
C SER A 70 5.13 -34.50 -6.59
N PRO A 71 4.90 -35.66 -5.94
CA PRO A 71 3.56 -36.12 -5.56
C PRO A 71 2.85 -35.21 -4.54
N ASP A 72 3.61 -34.36 -3.84
CA ASP A 72 3.12 -33.44 -2.81
C ASP A 72 3.25 -31.95 -3.21
N ALA A 73 3.53 -31.66 -4.49
CA ALA A 73 3.64 -30.28 -4.96
C ALA A 73 2.25 -29.62 -4.96
N PRO A 74 2.01 -28.59 -4.13
CA PRO A 74 0.71 -27.97 -4.04
C PRO A 74 0.37 -27.24 -5.35
N ILE A 75 -0.90 -26.90 -5.50
CA ILE A 75 -1.41 -26.08 -6.60
C ILE A 75 -2.31 -24.99 -6.05
N LEU A 76 -2.26 -23.83 -6.68
CA LEU A 76 -3.06 -22.67 -6.28
C LEU A 76 -4.07 -22.35 -7.38
N GLU A 77 -5.34 -22.49 -7.05
CA GLU A 77 -6.46 -22.13 -7.91
C GLU A 77 -6.97 -20.74 -7.52
N ILE A 78 -6.99 -19.80 -8.47
CA ILE A 78 -7.60 -18.47 -8.32
C ILE A 78 -8.76 -18.40 -9.29
N SER A 79 -9.93 -18.01 -8.82
CA SER A 79 -11.13 -18.00 -9.66
C SER A 79 -11.99 -16.76 -9.43
N ASP A 80 -12.69 -16.35 -10.48
CA ASP A 80 -13.76 -15.37 -10.40
C ASP A 80 -15.03 -15.83 -11.12
N ARG A 81 -16.17 -15.34 -10.63
CA ARG A 81 -17.47 -15.61 -11.25
C ARG A 81 -18.33 -14.37 -11.28
N ASN A 82 -19.34 -14.39 -12.14
CA ASN A 82 -20.19 -13.24 -12.45
C ASN A 82 -19.38 -12.07 -13.03
N THR A 83 -18.33 -12.41 -13.78
CA THR A 83 -17.48 -11.52 -14.57
C THR A 83 -17.65 -11.86 -16.05
N VAL A 84 -17.17 -11.02 -16.97
CA VAL A 84 -17.28 -11.26 -18.42
C VAL A 84 -16.44 -12.46 -18.91
N GLY A 85 -15.52 -12.96 -18.08
CA GLY A 85 -14.52 -13.94 -18.48
C GLY A 85 -13.50 -13.37 -19.49
N LEU A 86 -12.72 -14.23 -20.14
CA LEU A 86 -11.79 -13.82 -21.19
C LEU A 86 -12.48 -13.83 -22.57
N ASP A 87 -13.36 -12.86 -22.78
CA ASP A 87 -14.02 -12.59 -24.06
C ASP A 87 -13.06 -11.96 -25.09
N GLY A 88 -13.60 -11.66 -26.28
CA GLY A 88 -12.82 -11.10 -27.38
C GLY A 88 -12.15 -12.17 -28.27
N PRO A 89 -11.26 -11.75 -29.18
CA PRO A 89 -10.60 -12.64 -30.13
C PRO A 89 -9.68 -13.63 -29.42
N VAL A 90 -9.65 -14.86 -29.93
CA VAL A 90 -8.77 -15.95 -29.45
C VAL A 90 -7.44 -15.99 -30.19
N ASP A 91 -7.20 -15.01 -31.05
CA ASP A 91 -5.95 -14.78 -31.75
C ASP A 91 -5.62 -13.28 -31.78
N MET A 92 -4.57 -12.90 -32.50
CA MET A 92 -4.07 -11.53 -32.59
C MET A 92 -4.60 -10.79 -33.83
N GLU A 93 -5.73 -11.23 -34.41
CA GLU A 93 -6.29 -10.59 -35.59
C GLU A 93 -6.91 -9.21 -35.26
N PRO A 94 -6.82 -8.23 -36.17
CA PRO A 94 -7.42 -6.93 -35.95
C PRO A 94 -8.95 -7.02 -35.80
N VAL A 95 -9.45 -6.58 -34.66
CA VAL A 95 -10.89 -6.43 -34.40
C VAL A 95 -11.34 -4.98 -34.53
N ALA A 96 -12.64 -4.76 -34.67
CA ALA A 96 -13.22 -3.43 -34.72
C ALA A 96 -12.92 -2.62 -33.44
N VAL A 97 -12.90 -1.30 -33.58
CA VAL A 97 -12.72 -0.39 -32.43
C VAL A 97 -13.87 -0.60 -31.45
N GLY A 98 -13.53 -0.80 -30.17
CA GLY A 98 -14.51 -1.04 -29.10
C GLY A 98 -14.84 -2.51 -28.87
N THR A 99 -14.32 -3.44 -29.68
CA THR A 99 -14.41 -4.87 -29.37
C THR A 99 -13.54 -5.21 -28.15
N PRO A 100 -14.09 -5.91 -27.14
CA PRO A 100 -13.31 -6.41 -26.01
C PRO A 100 -12.13 -7.28 -26.46
N LYS A 101 -11.02 -7.22 -25.73
CA LYS A 101 -9.74 -7.86 -26.05
C LYS A 101 -9.18 -8.64 -24.87
N ASN A 102 -10.04 -9.03 -23.93
CA ASN A 102 -9.63 -9.56 -22.63
C ASN A 102 -8.78 -10.84 -22.77
N PHE A 103 -9.13 -11.73 -23.71
CA PHE A 103 -8.33 -12.92 -24.00
C PHE A 103 -6.93 -12.58 -24.52
N GLU A 104 -6.81 -11.84 -25.63
CA GLU A 104 -5.49 -11.50 -26.19
C GLU A 104 -4.64 -10.67 -25.21
N ASP A 105 -5.26 -9.77 -24.43
CA ASP A 105 -4.58 -8.86 -23.52
C ASP A 105 -3.98 -9.57 -22.30
N LEU A 106 -4.64 -10.63 -21.82
CA LEU A 106 -4.17 -11.44 -20.70
C LEU A 106 -3.27 -12.59 -21.15
N ILE A 107 -3.54 -13.23 -22.28
CA ILE A 107 -2.84 -14.46 -22.69
C ILE A 107 -1.65 -14.19 -23.61
N PHE A 108 -1.82 -13.33 -24.63
CA PHE A 108 -0.80 -13.13 -25.66
C PHE A 108 0.04 -11.88 -25.47
N LYS A 109 -0.49 -10.86 -24.77
CA LYS A 109 0.23 -9.60 -24.51
C LYS A 109 0.91 -9.56 -23.13
N VAL A 110 1.14 -10.72 -22.51
CA VAL A 110 1.97 -10.81 -21.31
C VAL A 110 3.40 -10.40 -21.66
N GLY A 111 3.94 -9.38 -20.98
CA GLY A 111 5.29 -8.87 -21.23
C GLY A 111 5.42 -7.88 -22.39
N VAL A 112 4.33 -7.55 -23.10
CA VAL A 112 4.34 -6.47 -24.10
C VAL A 112 4.12 -5.12 -23.40
N PRO A 113 5.00 -4.11 -23.59
CA PRO A 113 4.78 -2.78 -23.05
C PRO A 113 3.46 -2.18 -23.56
N ARG A 114 2.71 -1.49 -22.69
CA ARG A 114 1.48 -0.78 -23.12
C ARG A 114 1.85 0.29 -24.15
N SER A 115 1.08 0.38 -25.24
CA SER A 115 1.29 1.31 -26.34
C SER A 115 0.75 2.73 -26.07
N ASP A 116 0.30 3.03 -24.85
CA ASP A 116 -0.35 4.29 -24.44
C ASP A 116 0.65 5.41 -24.04
N GLY A 117 1.95 5.21 -24.25
CA GLY A 117 2.97 6.23 -24.03
C GLY A 117 3.22 6.59 -22.56
N GLN A 118 2.68 5.82 -21.61
CA GLN A 118 2.95 5.95 -20.16
C GLN A 118 4.02 4.96 -19.66
N GLY A 119 4.68 4.24 -20.57
CA GLY A 119 5.69 3.22 -20.27
C GLY A 119 7.07 3.77 -19.89
N GLY A 120 7.16 4.44 -18.74
CA GLY A 120 8.42 4.77 -18.09
C GLY A 120 8.92 3.59 -17.25
N GLY A 121 9.50 2.58 -17.91
CA GLY A 121 10.39 1.55 -17.36
C GLY A 121 10.04 0.93 -16.01
N THR A 122 9.33 -0.19 -15.98
CA THR A 122 9.59 -1.33 -15.08
C THR A 122 8.74 -2.51 -15.57
N PHE A 123 9.32 -3.71 -15.55
CA PHE A 123 8.69 -4.95 -16.00
C PHE A 123 7.29 -5.13 -15.39
N GLY A 124 6.35 -5.67 -16.18
CA GLY A 124 4.92 -5.73 -15.85
C GLY A 124 4.55 -6.68 -14.70
N PHE A 125 4.94 -6.31 -13.47
CA PHE A 125 4.67 -7.04 -12.23
C PHE A 125 3.23 -7.51 -12.11
N GLY A 126 2.26 -6.71 -12.56
CA GLY A 126 0.84 -7.06 -12.48
C GLY A 126 0.43 -8.26 -13.33
N LYS A 127 0.66 -8.19 -14.65
CA LYS A 127 0.29 -9.26 -15.59
C LYS A 127 1.13 -10.53 -15.43
N THR A 128 2.33 -10.42 -14.86
CA THR A 128 3.22 -11.57 -14.63
C THR A 128 3.09 -12.16 -13.23
N ALA A 129 2.25 -11.60 -12.34
CA ALA A 129 2.18 -12.00 -10.93
C ALA A 129 1.94 -13.50 -10.74
N ALA A 130 0.98 -14.08 -11.47
CA ALA A 130 0.68 -15.51 -11.40
C ALA A 130 1.84 -16.40 -11.87
N PHE A 131 2.56 -15.97 -12.92
CA PHE A 131 3.74 -16.67 -13.40
C PHE A 131 4.89 -16.58 -12.40
N ASN A 132 5.14 -15.39 -11.84
CA ASN A 132 6.20 -15.17 -10.86
C ASN A 132 5.95 -15.96 -9.56
N TYR A 133 4.69 -16.19 -9.20
CA TYR A 133 4.33 -17.00 -8.04
C TYR A 133 4.43 -18.51 -8.31
N SER A 134 4.46 -18.94 -9.57
CA SER A 134 4.78 -20.31 -9.97
C SER A 134 6.30 -20.51 -9.98
N GLU A 135 6.80 -21.59 -9.38
CA GLU A 135 8.22 -21.98 -9.53
C GLU A 135 8.56 -22.29 -10.99
N LEU A 136 7.58 -22.82 -11.72
CA LEU A 136 7.69 -23.23 -13.12
C LEU A 136 7.44 -22.10 -14.11
N GLY A 137 6.94 -20.95 -13.64
CA GLY A 137 6.48 -19.88 -14.51
C GLY A 137 5.32 -20.32 -15.41
N VAL A 138 4.44 -21.23 -14.94
CA VAL A 138 3.32 -21.77 -15.73
C VAL A 138 1.98 -21.60 -15.03
N VAL A 139 1.00 -21.18 -15.84
CA VAL A 139 -0.37 -20.96 -15.43
C VAL A 139 -1.32 -21.60 -16.44
N VAL A 140 -2.27 -22.38 -15.94
CA VAL A 140 -3.39 -22.94 -16.72
C VAL A 140 -4.58 -22.01 -16.61
N TYR A 141 -5.24 -21.70 -17.71
CA TYR A 141 -6.41 -20.84 -17.76
C TYR A 141 -7.62 -21.62 -18.25
N TRP A 142 -8.73 -21.50 -17.52
CA TRP A 142 -10.04 -21.95 -17.96
C TRP A 142 -11.07 -20.84 -17.76
N THR A 143 -11.69 -20.39 -18.83
CA THR A 143 -12.70 -19.32 -18.81
C THR A 143 -14.00 -19.81 -19.42
N ARG A 144 -15.11 -19.23 -18.96
CA ARG A 144 -16.37 -19.23 -19.70
C ARG A 144 -16.84 -17.80 -19.92
N CYS A 145 -17.02 -17.43 -21.18
CA CYS A 145 -17.37 -16.08 -21.60
C CYS A 145 -18.43 -16.11 -22.70
N LYS A 146 -18.96 -14.94 -23.07
CA LYS A 146 -19.80 -14.81 -24.25
C LYS A 146 -18.94 -14.58 -25.49
N ASN A 147 -19.17 -15.35 -26.55
CA ASN A 147 -18.52 -15.16 -27.84
C ASN A 147 -19.15 -13.98 -28.62
N SER A 148 -18.70 -13.77 -29.87
CA SER A 148 -19.24 -12.72 -30.75
C SER A 148 -20.74 -12.85 -31.01
N ASP A 149 -21.27 -14.08 -30.98
CA ASP A 149 -22.68 -14.39 -31.22
C ASP A 149 -23.52 -14.36 -29.93
N GLN A 150 -22.93 -13.91 -28.81
CA GLN A 150 -23.54 -13.86 -27.47
C GLN A 150 -23.84 -15.24 -26.85
N GLU A 151 -23.24 -16.29 -27.37
CA GLU A 151 -23.36 -17.66 -26.86
C GLU A 151 -22.27 -17.94 -25.82
N LEU A 152 -22.58 -18.79 -24.85
CA LEU A 152 -21.61 -19.23 -23.85
C LEU A 152 -20.57 -20.14 -24.48
N GLU A 153 -19.30 -19.83 -24.23
CA GLU A 153 -18.17 -20.57 -24.76
C GLU A 153 -17.15 -20.81 -23.65
N HIS A 154 -16.75 -22.08 -23.48
CA HIS A 154 -15.59 -22.44 -22.68
C HIS A 154 -14.32 -22.27 -23.51
N ARG A 155 -13.26 -21.73 -22.90
CA ARG A 155 -11.92 -21.65 -23.49
C ARG A 155 -10.89 -22.14 -22.48
N PHE A 156 -9.94 -22.93 -22.95
CA PHE A 156 -8.88 -23.51 -22.13
C PHE A 156 -7.52 -23.32 -22.81
N ILE A 157 -6.53 -22.82 -22.09
CA ILE A 157 -5.16 -22.65 -22.60
C ILE A 157 -4.15 -22.71 -21.46
N VAL A 158 -2.96 -23.24 -21.73
CA VAL A 158 -1.83 -23.18 -20.79
C VAL A 158 -0.80 -22.20 -21.32
N SER A 159 -0.23 -21.40 -20.43
CA SER A 159 0.79 -20.41 -20.76
C SER A 159 2.00 -20.56 -19.85
N ALA A 160 3.20 -20.42 -20.42
CA ALA A 160 4.46 -20.26 -19.69
C ALA A 160 5.07 -18.88 -19.93
N PHE A 161 5.61 -18.31 -18.87
CA PHE A 161 6.43 -17.10 -18.90
C PHE A 161 7.67 -17.31 -18.04
N THR A 162 8.78 -17.64 -18.69
CA THR A 162 10.08 -17.94 -18.06
C THR A 162 11.18 -17.06 -18.65
N GLU A 163 12.43 -17.25 -18.21
CA GLU A 163 13.59 -16.65 -18.87
C GLU A 163 13.80 -17.23 -20.27
N SER A 164 14.46 -16.47 -21.15
CA SER A 164 14.84 -16.99 -22.46
C SER A 164 15.91 -18.08 -22.31
N TYR A 165 15.81 -19.16 -23.07
CA TYR A 165 16.74 -20.27 -23.02
C TYR A 165 17.08 -20.78 -24.43
N VAL A 166 18.10 -21.63 -24.53
CA VAL A 166 18.51 -22.29 -25.77
C VAL A 166 18.28 -23.79 -25.60
N ALA A 167 17.58 -24.40 -26.55
CA ALA A 167 17.40 -25.84 -26.66
C ALA A 167 17.50 -26.24 -28.13
N ASP A 168 18.18 -27.35 -28.43
CA ASP A 168 18.38 -27.87 -29.79
C ASP A 168 18.86 -26.81 -30.81
N ASP A 169 19.81 -25.95 -30.39
CA ASP A 169 20.35 -24.82 -31.17
C ASP A 169 19.31 -23.74 -31.57
N VAL A 170 18.12 -23.75 -30.97
CA VAL A 170 17.07 -22.76 -31.16
C VAL A 170 16.98 -21.84 -29.93
N GLN A 171 16.99 -20.52 -30.19
CA GLN A 171 16.75 -19.51 -29.16
C GLN A 171 15.24 -19.39 -28.91
N TYR A 172 14.81 -19.74 -27.70
CA TYR A 172 13.44 -19.53 -27.24
C TYR A 172 13.33 -18.24 -26.45
N THR A 173 12.20 -17.56 -26.62
CA THR A 173 11.93 -16.35 -25.84
C THR A 173 11.50 -16.68 -24.42
N GLY A 174 11.23 -17.95 -24.05
CA GLY A 174 10.68 -18.33 -22.73
C GLY A 174 9.16 -18.11 -22.61
N ARG A 175 8.48 -17.84 -23.73
CA ARG A 175 7.04 -17.58 -23.78
C ARG A 175 6.42 -18.70 -24.60
N HIS A 176 5.58 -19.50 -23.96
CA HIS A 176 5.01 -20.71 -24.55
C HIS A 176 3.52 -20.78 -24.28
N TRP A 177 2.79 -21.38 -25.22
CA TRP A 177 1.37 -21.65 -25.09
C TRP A 177 1.09 -23.08 -25.55
N TRP A 178 0.20 -23.76 -24.82
CA TRP A 178 -0.32 -25.07 -25.21
C TRP A 178 -1.82 -24.98 -25.37
N GLY A 179 -2.29 -25.46 -26.52
CA GLY A 179 -3.69 -25.39 -26.94
C GLY A 179 -3.89 -26.11 -28.27
N ARG A 180 -4.97 -25.77 -28.97
CA ARG A 180 -5.28 -26.29 -30.30
C ARG A 180 -4.37 -25.66 -31.35
N ILE A 181 -3.77 -26.48 -32.19
CA ILE A 181 -2.92 -26.01 -33.30
C ILE A 181 -3.80 -25.85 -34.55
N GLU A 182 -3.81 -24.65 -35.12
CA GLU A 182 -4.53 -24.32 -36.36
C GLU A 182 -3.70 -23.31 -37.17
N ASP A 183 -3.42 -23.60 -38.44
CA ASP A 183 -2.64 -22.73 -39.34
C ASP A 183 -1.32 -22.19 -38.74
N SER A 184 -0.60 -23.04 -38.00
CA SER A 184 0.64 -22.69 -37.26
C SER A 184 0.45 -21.67 -36.12
N LYS A 185 -0.79 -21.32 -35.75
CA LYS A 185 -1.14 -20.59 -34.54
C LYS A 185 -1.47 -21.58 -33.41
N ILE A 186 -1.20 -21.16 -32.18
CA ILE A 186 -1.71 -21.83 -30.97
C ILE A 186 -2.95 -21.07 -30.51
N LEU A 187 -4.09 -21.73 -30.56
CA LEU A 187 -5.39 -21.21 -30.12
C LEU A 187 -5.83 -21.93 -28.84
N PRO A 188 -6.71 -21.35 -28.02
CA PRO A 188 -7.32 -22.11 -26.93
C PRO A 188 -8.09 -23.32 -27.46
N VAL A 189 -8.17 -24.37 -26.64
CA VAL A 189 -9.23 -25.37 -26.80
C VAL A 189 -10.56 -24.66 -26.50
N GLN A 190 -11.60 -24.93 -27.28
CA GLN A 190 -12.91 -24.27 -27.18
C GLN A 190 -14.05 -25.27 -27.03
N GLY A 191 -15.19 -24.82 -26.49
CA GLY A 191 -16.43 -25.61 -26.39
C GLY A 191 -16.34 -26.79 -25.41
N GLU A 192 -17.03 -27.90 -25.73
CA GLU A 192 -17.14 -29.08 -24.86
C GLU A 192 -15.78 -29.67 -24.46
N ALA A 193 -14.78 -29.63 -25.36
CA ALA A 193 -13.43 -30.12 -25.04
C ALA A 193 -12.73 -29.24 -23.98
N ALA A 194 -12.95 -27.92 -24.01
CA ALA A 194 -12.42 -27.01 -23.01
C ALA A 194 -13.14 -27.16 -21.67
N GLU A 195 -14.44 -27.42 -21.71
CA GLU A 195 -15.23 -27.73 -20.52
C GLU A 195 -14.76 -29.03 -19.86
N ALA A 196 -14.53 -30.09 -20.64
CA ALA A 196 -14.02 -31.36 -20.13
C ALA A 196 -12.66 -31.22 -19.43
N LEU A 197 -11.71 -30.51 -20.07
CA LEU A 197 -10.39 -30.20 -19.47
C LEU A 197 -10.53 -29.35 -18.20
N GLY A 198 -11.42 -28.37 -18.22
CA GLY A 198 -11.69 -27.51 -17.07
C GLY A 198 -12.24 -28.28 -15.87
N ASN A 199 -13.27 -29.08 -16.07
CA ASN A 199 -13.89 -29.90 -15.03
C ASN A 199 -12.93 -30.97 -14.47
N GLU A 200 -11.92 -31.34 -15.23
CA GLU A 200 -10.89 -32.28 -14.82
C GLU A 200 -9.81 -31.64 -13.94
N LEU A 201 -9.40 -30.41 -14.25
CA LEU A 201 -8.25 -29.77 -13.58
C LEU A 201 -8.66 -28.81 -12.46
N PHE A 202 -9.85 -28.22 -12.53
CA PHE A 202 -10.33 -27.18 -11.60
C PHE A 202 -11.42 -27.70 -10.67
N VAL A 203 -11.39 -27.26 -9.41
CA VAL A 203 -12.43 -27.60 -8.44
C VAL A 203 -13.63 -26.67 -8.59
N ARG A 204 -13.39 -25.37 -8.79
CA ARG A 204 -14.49 -24.42 -9.01
C ARG A 204 -14.96 -24.54 -10.46
N GLY A 205 -16.11 -25.18 -10.66
CA GLY A 205 -16.83 -25.17 -11.94
C GLY A 205 -17.59 -23.87 -12.22
N PHE A 206 -18.46 -23.89 -13.21
CA PHE A 206 -19.40 -22.80 -13.54
C PHE A 206 -20.84 -23.26 -13.27
N GLY A 207 -21.72 -22.37 -12.80
CA GLY A 207 -23.18 -22.62 -12.77
C GLY A 207 -23.78 -22.67 -14.19
N ASP A 208 -25.10 -22.63 -14.36
CA ASP A 208 -25.71 -22.75 -15.70
C ASP A 208 -25.35 -21.58 -16.63
N GLU A 209 -25.66 -20.34 -16.23
CA GLU A 209 -25.41 -19.11 -17.01
C GLU A 209 -24.20 -18.29 -16.52
N GLN A 210 -23.49 -18.80 -15.51
CA GLN A 210 -22.41 -18.09 -14.82
C GLN A 210 -21.13 -17.99 -15.66
N THR A 211 -20.66 -16.79 -15.97
CA THR A 211 -19.37 -16.57 -16.65
C THR A 211 -18.25 -16.25 -15.66
N GLY A 212 -17.01 -16.37 -16.11
CA GLY A 212 -15.81 -15.99 -15.35
C GLY A 212 -14.55 -16.73 -15.74
N THR A 213 -13.49 -16.55 -14.96
CA THR A 213 -12.15 -17.10 -15.25
C THR A 213 -11.61 -17.89 -14.06
N SER A 214 -10.85 -18.95 -14.33
CA SER A 214 -10.09 -19.71 -13.34
C SER A 214 -8.65 -19.87 -13.81
N LEU A 215 -7.71 -19.70 -12.88
CA LEU A 215 -6.27 -19.81 -13.07
C LEU A 215 -5.76 -20.92 -12.16
N LEU A 216 -4.91 -21.80 -12.69
CA LEU A 216 -4.18 -22.79 -11.90
C LEU A 216 -2.69 -22.44 -11.96
N VAL A 217 -2.15 -21.97 -10.84
CA VAL A 217 -0.72 -21.70 -10.66
C VAL A 217 -0.06 -23.00 -10.21
N LEU A 218 0.80 -23.54 -11.07
CA LEU A 218 1.47 -24.81 -10.83
C LEU A 218 2.70 -24.61 -9.94
N VAL A 219 2.89 -25.49 -8.97
CA VAL A 219 4.03 -25.46 -8.02
C VAL A 219 4.26 -24.04 -7.46
N PRO A 220 3.28 -23.49 -6.73
CA PRO A 220 3.39 -22.13 -6.22
C PRO A 220 4.53 -22.05 -5.20
N ARG A 221 5.21 -20.90 -5.16
CA ARG A 221 6.29 -20.58 -4.22
C ARG A 221 5.74 -20.36 -2.81
N ILE A 222 5.49 -21.44 -2.08
CA ILE A 222 4.97 -21.40 -0.71
C ILE A 222 6.11 -21.47 0.30
N GLY A 223 6.14 -20.54 1.25
CA GLY A 223 7.04 -20.63 2.40
C GLY A 223 8.52 -20.45 2.07
N SER A 224 8.88 -20.07 0.83
CA SER A 224 10.20 -19.49 0.58
C SER A 224 10.27 -18.21 1.40
N THR A 225 11.07 -18.27 2.47
CA THR A 225 11.55 -17.08 3.15
C THR A 225 12.06 -16.13 2.07
N GLU A 226 11.69 -14.86 2.18
CA GLU A 226 12.16 -13.75 1.36
C GLU A 226 13.56 -14.08 0.84
N VAL A 227 13.69 -14.18 -0.49
CA VAL A 227 14.94 -14.53 -1.15
C VAL A 227 16.03 -13.66 -0.54
N GLU A 228 16.84 -14.25 0.35
CA GLU A 228 18.13 -13.72 0.72
C GLU A 228 18.80 -13.46 -0.61
N SER A 229 19.04 -12.19 -0.90
CA SER A 229 19.82 -11.81 -2.07
C SER A 229 21.07 -12.69 -2.08
N GLU A 230 21.18 -13.56 -3.09
CA GLU A 230 22.39 -14.29 -3.41
C GLU A 230 23.52 -13.28 -3.61
N PHE A 231 24.21 -12.96 -2.51
CA PHE A 231 25.50 -12.33 -2.48
C PHE A 231 26.27 -13.01 -1.35
N ASP A 232 27.02 -14.02 -1.77
CA ASP A 232 28.03 -14.68 -0.96
C ASP A 232 28.86 -13.65 -0.17
N GLY A 233 28.93 -13.88 1.13
CA GLY A 233 29.74 -13.11 2.05
C GLY A 233 29.71 -13.77 3.42
N GLU A 234 30.50 -14.84 3.56
CA GLU A 234 30.83 -15.44 4.85
C GLU A 234 31.23 -14.35 5.87
N GLU A 235 30.50 -14.23 6.97
CA GLU A 235 31.05 -13.72 8.22
C GLU A 235 30.27 -14.28 9.41
N GLU A 236 30.86 -15.27 10.07
CA GLU A 236 30.50 -15.70 11.42
C GLU A 236 30.41 -14.48 12.35
N ARG A 237 29.26 -14.30 13.02
CA ARG A 237 29.22 -13.54 14.28
C ARG A 237 28.54 -14.36 15.38
N LEU A 238 29.40 -14.85 16.26
CA LEU A 238 29.12 -15.48 17.54
C LEU A 238 28.58 -14.47 18.58
N GLY A 239 27.45 -14.83 19.21
CA GLY A 239 27.12 -14.56 20.63
C GLY A 239 26.01 -13.55 20.93
N PRO A 240 25.45 -13.51 22.16
CA PRO A 240 25.15 -14.61 23.10
C PRO A 240 23.61 -14.81 23.28
N SER A 241 23.21 -16.03 23.62
CA SER A 241 21.82 -16.37 23.95
C SER A 241 21.37 -15.65 25.24
N VAL A 242 20.31 -14.85 25.14
CA VAL A 242 19.48 -14.50 26.30
C VAL A 242 18.24 -15.38 26.25
N SER A 243 18.21 -16.37 27.14
CA SER A 243 17.05 -17.20 27.40
C SER A 243 16.02 -16.38 28.17
N ASP A 244 14.89 -16.05 27.53
CA ASP A 244 13.65 -15.81 28.25
C ASP A 244 12.63 -16.87 27.85
N SER A 245 12.24 -17.62 28.86
CA SER A 245 11.34 -18.75 28.80
C SER A 245 9.89 -18.28 28.97
N THR A 246 9.14 -18.27 27.88
CA THR A 246 7.68 -18.47 27.92
C THR A 246 7.34 -19.54 26.91
N GLY A 247 6.95 -20.70 27.42
CA GLY A 247 6.66 -21.89 26.63
C GLY A 247 5.39 -21.73 25.81
N GLU A 248 5.54 -21.30 24.57
CA GLU A 248 4.70 -21.75 23.48
C GLU A 248 5.56 -22.65 22.60
N THR A 249 5.10 -23.88 22.40
CA THR A 249 5.74 -24.85 21.53
C THR A 249 5.68 -24.34 20.09
N ASN A 250 6.72 -23.63 19.64
CA ASN A 250 6.98 -23.32 18.23
C ASN A 250 7.19 -24.63 17.47
N THR A 251 6.09 -25.31 17.17
CA THR A 251 6.05 -26.30 16.10
C THR A 251 6.19 -25.50 14.80
N PRO A 252 7.13 -25.84 13.89
CA PRO A 252 7.20 -25.17 12.60
C PRO A 252 5.82 -25.20 11.95
N MET A 253 5.25 -24.03 11.68
CA MET A 253 3.97 -23.93 10.98
C MET A 253 4.15 -24.63 9.63
N ASN A 254 3.28 -25.58 9.30
CA ASN A 254 3.37 -26.24 8.00
C ASN A 254 3.17 -25.19 6.88
N GLY A 255 3.66 -25.46 5.67
CA GLY A 255 3.60 -24.49 4.56
C GLY A 255 2.19 -24.02 4.22
N MET A 256 1.17 -24.86 4.45
CA MET A 256 -0.24 -24.54 4.22
C MET A 256 -0.79 -23.55 5.24
N ASP A 257 -0.52 -23.74 6.53
CA ASP A 257 -0.94 -22.84 7.60
C ASP A 257 -0.26 -21.46 7.44
N ALA A 258 1.02 -21.45 7.05
CA ALA A 258 1.75 -20.23 6.69
C ALA A 258 1.08 -19.50 5.52
N PHE A 259 0.75 -20.22 4.45
CA PHE A 259 0.01 -19.66 3.32
C PHE A 259 -1.36 -19.13 3.73
N ALA A 260 -2.13 -19.88 4.51
CA ALA A 260 -3.47 -19.49 4.97
C ALA A 260 -3.43 -18.16 5.71
N SER A 261 -2.49 -18.02 6.65
CA SER A 261 -2.28 -16.77 7.40
C SER A 261 -1.89 -15.61 6.49
N GLN A 262 -0.91 -15.80 5.61
CA GLN A 262 -0.42 -14.77 4.70
C GLN A 262 -1.47 -14.34 3.67
N ALA A 263 -2.19 -15.29 3.07
CA ALA A 263 -3.25 -15.04 2.09
C ALA A 263 -4.44 -14.34 2.73
N ARG A 264 -4.88 -14.78 3.93
CA ARG A 264 -5.94 -14.09 4.70
C ARG A 264 -5.54 -12.64 4.96
N ARG A 265 -4.31 -12.40 5.41
CA ARG A 265 -3.78 -11.06 5.67
C ARG A 265 -3.74 -10.20 4.42
N ALA A 266 -3.23 -10.73 3.31
CA ALA A 266 -3.19 -10.02 2.04
C ALA A 266 -4.61 -9.66 1.53
N ILE A 267 -5.55 -10.61 1.58
CA ILE A 267 -6.96 -10.37 1.22
C ILE A 267 -7.55 -9.28 2.10
N ARG A 268 -7.42 -9.38 3.43
CA ARG A 268 -7.98 -8.37 4.33
C ARG A 268 -7.33 -7.00 4.10
N ARG A 269 -6.00 -6.92 4.10
CA ARG A 269 -5.26 -5.65 3.95
C ARG A 269 -5.62 -4.90 2.68
N HIS A 270 -5.78 -5.60 1.57
CA HIS A 270 -5.95 -4.97 0.26
C HIS A 270 -7.40 -4.95 -0.23
N LEU A 271 -8.24 -5.89 0.21
CA LEU A 271 -9.60 -6.09 -0.27
C LEU A 271 -10.66 -5.88 0.82
N TRP A 272 -10.32 -5.39 2.01
CA TRP A 272 -11.33 -5.06 3.04
C TRP A 272 -12.48 -4.17 2.55
N PRO A 273 -12.33 -3.20 1.62
CA PRO A 273 -13.49 -2.43 1.13
C PRO A 273 -14.54 -3.32 0.47
N LYS A 274 -14.10 -4.47 -0.04
CA LYS A 274 -14.93 -5.49 -0.66
C LYS A 274 -15.59 -6.42 0.33
N LEU A 275 -15.11 -6.47 1.56
CA LEU A 275 -15.75 -7.16 2.69
C LEU A 275 -16.79 -6.31 3.40
N VAL A 276 -16.80 -4.98 3.19
CA VAL A 276 -17.71 -4.04 3.87
C VAL A 276 -19.00 -3.82 3.07
N PRO A 277 -20.17 -4.25 3.57
CA PRO A 277 -21.45 -3.97 2.95
C PRO A 277 -21.69 -2.47 2.79
N GLY A 278 -22.27 -2.08 1.64
CA GLY A 278 -22.66 -0.69 1.39
C GLY A 278 -23.82 -0.28 2.29
N GLY A 279 -23.90 0.99 2.70
CA GLY A 279 -24.85 1.44 3.73
C GLY A 279 -26.28 0.90 3.63
N GLU A 280 -26.92 0.95 2.46
CA GLU A 280 -28.28 0.41 2.26
C GLU A 280 -28.32 -1.06 1.80
N LYS A 281 -27.17 -1.63 1.42
CA LYS A 281 -27.06 -3.01 0.93
C LYS A 281 -26.68 -3.94 2.08
N SER A 282 -27.41 -5.03 2.25
CA SER A 282 -27.05 -6.06 3.23
C SER A 282 -25.80 -6.84 2.82
N GLU A 283 -25.44 -6.79 1.53
CA GLU A 283 -24.37 -7.61 0.95
C GLU A 283 -23.12 -6.78 0.65
N ALA A 284 -21.98 -7.43 0.86
CA ALA A 284 -20.67 -6.97 0.44
C ALA A 284 -20.63 -6.82 -1.10
N PRO A 285 -19.87 -5.86 -1.65
CA PRO A 285 -19.83 -5.62 -3.08
C PRO A 285 -19.14 -6.74 -3.88
N MET A 286 -18.37 -7.62 -3.22
CA MET A 286 -17.74 -8.79 -3.82
C MET A 286 -17.77 -9.94 -2.81
N THR A 287 -18.07 -11.15 -3.26
CA THR A 287 -17.95 -12.35 -2.44
C THR A 287 -16.51 -12.83 -2.49
N LEU A 288 -15.81 -12.80 -1.35
CA LEU A 288 -14.43 -13.28 -1.24
C LEU A 288 -14.38 -14.64 -0.53
N SER A 289 -13.60 -15.58 -1.04
CA SER A 289 -13.34 -16.87 -0.38
C SER A 289 -11.85 -17.22 -0.36
N LEU A 290 -11.43 -17.85 0.73
CA LEU A 290 -10.11 -18.45 0.89
C LEU A 290 -10.29 -19.88 1.41
N GLU A 291 -9.70 -20.83 0.73
CA GLU A 291 -9.67 -22.23 1.11
C GLU A 291 -8.23 -22.75 1.06
N VAL A 292 -7.83 -23.51 2.07
CA VAL A 292 -6.49 -24.09 2.17
C VAL A 292 -6.60 -25.52 2.66
N GLY A 293 -6.07 -26.47 1.89
CA GLY A 293 -6.09 -27.89 2.24
C GLY A 293 -7.50 -28.46 2.45
N GLY A 294 -8.49 -27.95 1.70
CA GLY A 294 -9.90 -28.33 1.86
C GLY A 294 -10.63 -27.65 3.03
N THR A 295 -9.96 -26.75 3.75
CA THR A 295 -10.53 -26.02 4.88
C THR A 295 -10.77 -24.57 4.50
N LYS A 296 -12.01 -24.09 4.70
CA LYS A 296 -12.35 -22.68 4.50
C LYS A 296 -11.71 -21.82 5.59
N VAL A 297 -11.06 -20.74 5.18
CA VAL A 297 -10.45 -19.75 6.08
C VAL A 297 -11.40 -18.55 6.20
N ASP A 298 -11.73 -18.18 7.44
CA ASP A 298 -12.60 -17.03 7.69
C ASP A 298 -11.85 -15.72 7.44
N LEU A 299 -12.41 -14.89 6.55
CA LEU A 299 -11.87 -13.58 6.19
C LEU A 299 -12.38 -12.45 7.10
N VAL A 300 -13.43 -12.70 7.87
CA VAL A 300 -14.04 -11.76 8.80
C VAL A 300 -14.04 -12.41 10.17
N ASP A 301 -13.53 -11.69 11.16
CA ASP A 301 -13.53 -12.18 12.54
C ASP A 301 -14.92 -12.10 13.14
N SER A 302 -15.22 -12.96 14.11
CA SER A 302 -16.51 -12.97 14.81
C SER A 302 -16.77 -11.66 15.56
N ASP A 303 -15.70 -11.04 16.07
CA ASP A 303 -15.73 -9.71 16.66
C ASP A 303 -15.51 -8.65 15.60
N SER A 304 -16.27 -7.55 15.70
CA SER A 304 -16.33 -6.53 14.64
C SER A 304 -14.99 -5.82 14.36
N GLY A 305 -14.03 -5.90 15.30
CA GLY A 305 -12.62 -5.55 15.11
C GLY A 305 -12.36 -4.17 14.47
N ALA A 306 -11.21 -4.06 13.81
CA ALA A 306 -10.81 -2.92 13.01
C ALA A 306 -11.56 -2.86 11.67
N LEU A 307 -12.02 -3.99 11.13
CA LEU A 307 -12.83 -4.02 9.90
C LEU A 307 -14.10 -3.16 10.02
N GLU A 308 -14.77 -3.18 11.17
CA GLU A 308 -15.93 -2.31 11.42
C GLU A 308 -15.54 -0.83 11.39
N LEU A 309 -14.38 -0.46 11.94
CA LEU A 309 -13.92 0.92 12.00
C LEU A 309 -13.52 1.42 10.60
N TRP A 310 -12.79 0.62 9.83
CA TRP A 310 -12.51 0.87 8.41
C TRP A 310 -13.82 0.99 7.62
N GLY A 311 -14.78 0.11 7.90
CA GLY A 311 -16.10 0.13 7.28
C GLY A 311 -16.94 1.37 7.64
N MET A 312 -16.84 1.88 8.88
CA MET A 312 -17.48 3.13 9.30
C MET A 312 -16.92 4.33 8.52
N ALA A 313 -15.60 4.39 8.36
CA ALA A 313 -14.95 5.42 7.53
C ALA A 313 -15.42 5.34 6.08
N LEU A 314 -15.38 4.16 5.47
CA LEU A 314 -15.77 3.95 4.08
C LEU A 314 -17.25 4.27 3.83
N ASN A 315 -18.15 3.82 4.71
CA ASN A 315 -19.57 4.07 4.57
C ASN A 315 -19.92 5.55 4.75
N ALA A 316 -19.20 6.27 5.63
CA ALA A 316 -19.31 7.73 5.72
C ALA A 316 -18.91 8.42 4.40
N LEU A 317 -17.83 7.94 3.76
CA LEU A 317 -17.40 8.45 2.45
C LEU A 317 -18.36 8.08 1.31
N ARG A 318 -18.96 6.88 1.33
CA ARG A 318 -19.98 6.46 0.33
C ARG A 318 -21.23 7.35 0.35
N GLN A 319 -21.54 7.97 1.49
CA GLN A 319 -22.66 8.91 1.66
C GLN A 319 -22.27 10.38 1.41
N THR A 320 -20.98 10.65 1.18
CA THR A 320 -20.47 12.01 0.99
C THR A 320 -20.59 12.43 -0.48
N SER A 321 -21.13 13.63 -0.72
CA SER A 321 -21.19 14.19 -2.08
C SER A 321 -19.78 14.50 -2.61
N PRO A 322 -19.45 14.17 -3.88
CA PRO A 322 -18.15 14.50 -4.48
C PRO A 322 -17.79 15.99 -4.40
N HIS A 323 -18.78 16.87 -4.38
CA HIS A 323 -18.58 18.33 -4.32
C HIS A 323 -18.68 18.92 -2.92
N GLN A 324 -18.80 18.09 -1.88
CA GLN A 324 -18.88 18.58 -0.50
C GLN A 324 -17.57 19.27 -0.12
N SER A 325 -17.63 20.58 0.12
CA SER A 325 -16.49 21.43 0.48
C SER A 325 -16.41 21.77 1.96
N GLU A 326 -17.47 21.50 2.73
CA GLU A 326 -17.52 21.75 4.17
C GLU A 326 -17.30 20.46 4.98
N PRO A 327 -16.53 20.51 6.09
CA PRO A 327 -16.39 19.37 6.98
C PRO A 327 -17.73 18.98 7.63
N SER A 328 -17.95 17.68 7.78
CA SER A 328 -19.10 17.11 8.48
C SER A 328 -18.66 16.05 9.49
N THR A 329 -19.57 15.65 10.37
CA THR A 329 -19.34 14.60 11.36
C THR A 329 -20.53 13.66 11.33
N VAL A 330 -20.26 12.36 11.36
CA VAL A 330 -21.26 11.30 11.49
C VAL A 330 -20.95 10.54 12.77
N VAL A 331 -21.98 10.24 13.56
CA VAL A 331 -21.86 9.37 14.73
C VAL A 331 -22.65 8.11 14.44
N SER A 332 -21.99 6.96 14.48
CA SER A 332 -22.61 5.66 14.26
C SER A 332 -22.10 4.69 15.31
N ARG A 333 -23.02 3.95 15.95
CA ARG A 333 -22.69 2.96 17.00
C ARG A 333 -21.73 3.51 18.07
N GLN A 334 -21.97 4.75 18.53
CA GLN A 334 -21.17 5.46 19.53
C GLN A 334 -19.72 5.77 19.11
N VAL A 335 -19.38 5.57 17.84
CA VAL A 335 -18.10 5.94 17.24
C VAL A 335 -18.31 7.19 16.41
N LYS A 336 -17.40 8.17 16.56
CA LYS A 336 -17.43 9.43 15.84
C LYS A 336 -16.52 9.35 14.62
N THR A 337 -17.05 9.75 13.47
CA THR A 337 -16.32 9.85 12.20
C THR A 337 -16.38 11.28 11.68
N ASP A 338 -15.23 11.94 11.59
CA ASP A 338 -15.11 13.28 11.01
C ASP A 338 -14.75 13.18 9.52
N ILE A 339 -15.54 13.82 8.65
CA ILE A 339 -15.32 13.87 7.21
C ILE A 339 -14.73 15.24 6.87
N VAL A 340 -13.53 15.24 6.29
CA VAL A 340 -12.76 16.43 5.98
C VAL A 340 -12.44 16.47 4.48
N PRO A 341 -12.88 17.49 3.74
CA PRO A 341 -12.56 17.64 2.33
C PRO A 341 -11.10 18.10 2.14
N ILE A 342 -10.44 17.51 1.14
CA ILE A 342 -9.08 17.85 0.73
C ILE A 342 -9.17 18.77 -0.50
N ILE A 343 -9.13 20.08 -0.23
CA ILE A 343 -9.40 21.13 -1.25
C ILE A 343 -8.12 21.80 -1.75
N ARG A 344 -7.91 21.79 -3.07
CA ARG A 344 -6.83 22.51 -3.73
C ARG A 344 -7.39 23.37 -4.85
N LEU A 345 -6.96 24.63 -4.92
CA LEU A 345 -7.40 25.58 -5.96
C LEU A 345 -8.93 25.65 -6.09
N SER A 346 -9.64 25.57 -4.96
CA SER A 346 -11.11 25.52 -4.86
C SER A 346 -11.77 24.25 -5.41
N GLU A 347 -11.00 23.23 -5.75
CA GLU A 347 -11.49 21.91 -6.19
C GLU A 347 -11.29 20.86 -5.10
N VAL A 348 -12.24 19.94 -4.98
CA VAL A 348 -12.20 18.84 -4.00
C VAL A 348 -11.48 17.65 -4.62
N LEU A 349 -10.25 17.40 -4.19
CA LEU A 349 -9.44 16.27 -4.65
C LEU A 349 -9.99 14.93 -4.16
N GLY A 350 -10.62 14.95 -3.00
CA GLY A 350 -11.09 13.78 -2.28
C GLY A 350 -11.52 14.15 -0.86
N HIS A 351 -12.04 13.15 -0.15
CA HIS A 351 -12.51 13.30 1.22
C HIS A 351 -11.74 12.33 2.12
N LEU A 352 -11.41 12.81 3.32
CA LEU A 352 -10.76 12.05 4.38
C LEU A 352 -11.77 11.82 5.50
N ALA A 353 -12.10 10.56 5.79
CA ALA A 353 -12.89 10.17 6.95
C ALA A 353 -11.97 9.70 8.08
N ILE A 354 -12.01 10.37 9.22
CA ILE A 354 -11.21 10.07 10.42
C ILE A 354 -12.14 9.46 11.47
N VAL A 355 -11.88 8.22 11.86
CA VAL A 355 -12.64 7.49 12.87
C VAL A 355 -11.91 7.57 14.19
N HIS A 356 -12.59 8.04 15.23
CA HIS A 356 -12.05 8.13 16.58
C HIS A 356 -12.47 6.89 17.38
N ARG A 357 -11.52 6.02 17.71
CA ARG A 357 -11.77 4.83 18.51
C ARG A 357 -11.51 5.12 19.99
N ASN A 358 -12.41 4.60 20.82
CA ASN A 358 -12.27 4.55 22.27
C ASN A 358 -12.13 3.09 22.68
N PHE A 359 -10.99 2.71 23.27
CA PHE A 359 -10.68 1.32 23.63
C PHE A 359 -11.64 0.72 24.66
N LEU A 360 -12.37 1.54 25.43
CA LEU A 360 -13.40 1.06 26.36
C LEU A 360 -14.66 0.56 25.65
N LEU A 361 -14.98 1.10 24.47
CA LEU A 361 -16.16 0.73 23.68
C LEU A 361 -15.82 -0.24 22.56
N LYS A 362 -14.64 -0.07 21.97
CA LYS A 362 -14.11 -0.86 20.86
C LYS A 362 -12.68 -1.24 21.21
N PRO A 363 -12.47 -2.37 21.92
CA PRO A 363 -11.13 -2.79 22.33
C PRO A 363 -10.27 -3.17 21.12
N GLN A 364 -8.95 -3.09 21.30
CA GLN A 364 -8.00 -3.70 20.39
C GLN A 364 -8.07 -5.21 20.52
N LEU A 365 -8.03 -5.90 19.39
CA LEU A 365 -7.96 -7.36 19.32
C LEU A 365 -6.57 -7.74 18.85
N SER A 366 -5.81 -8.46 19.68
CA SER A 366 -4.41 -8.81 19.41
C SER A 366 -4.21 -9.72 18.19
N THR A 367 -5.29 -10.28 17.65
CA THR A 367 -5.28 -11.16 16.48
C THR A 367 -5.83 -10.49 15.22
N ASP A 368 -6.18 -9.20 15.28
CA ASP A 368 -6.76 -8.50 14.14
C ASP A 368 -5.66 -7.87 13.25
N ASP A 369 -5.41 -8.54 12.13
CA ASP A 369 -4.46 -8.12 11.10
C ASP A 369 -4.89 -6.88 10.30
N LEU A 370 -6.05 -6.29 10.60
CA LEU A 370 -6.47 -4.97 10.10
C LEU A 370 -6.31 -3.84 11.12
N ASP A 371 -5.90 -4.14 12.35
CA ASP A 371 -5.75 -3.13 13.39
C ASP A 371 -4.34 -2.51 13.38
N PRO A 372 -4.19 -1.22 13.06
CA PRO A 372 -2.89 -0.55 13.04
C PRO A 372 -2.31 -0.29 14.45
N ALA A 373 -3.06 -0.56 15.53
CA ALA A 373 -2.52 -0.50 16.88
C ALA A 373 -1.72 -1.75 17.28
N GLU A 374 -1.78 -2.82 16.49
CA GLU A 374 -1.05 -4.05 16.78
C GLU A 374 0.43 -3.88 16.39
N PRO A 375 1.38 -3.95 17.34
CA PRO A 375 2.79 -3.63 17.06
C PRO A 375 3.45 -4.55 16.03
N SER A 376 2.94 -5.77 15.88
CA SER A 376 3.38 -6.74 14.88
C SER A 376 2.74 -6.53 13.51
N ASN A 377 1.69 -5.71 13.44
CA ASN A 377 0.96 -5.39 12.23
C ASN A 377 1.55 -4.12 11.61
N TYR A 378 2.41 -4.28 10.59
CA TYR A 378 3.01 -3.18 9.82
C TYR A 378 1.98 -2.46 8.92
N LEU A 379 0.77 -2.22 9.44
CA LEU A 379 -0.35 -1.63 8.72
C LEU A 379 -0.47 -0.14 9.06
N GLY A 380 -0.43 0.70 8.03
CA GLY A 380 -0.58 2.14 8.21
C GLY A 380 -1.98 2.56 8.66
N ARG A 381 -2.07 3.63 9.47
CA ARG A 381 -3.35 4.17 9.98
C ARG A 381 -4.23 4.86 8.92
N VAL A 382 -3.68 5.23 7.76
CA VAL A 382 -4.40 5.95 6.70
C VAL A 382 -4.49 5.12 5.43
N ALA A 383 -5.68 4.60 5.10
CA ALA A 383 -5.92 3.92 3.83
C ALA A 383 -6.19 4.93 2.71
N LEU A 384 -5.40 4.88 1.64
CA LEU A 384 -5.58 5.67 0.43
C LEU A 384 -6.32 4.84 -0.60
N MET A 385 -7.45 5.33 -1.09
CA MET A 385 -8.34 4.56 -1.95
C MET A 385 -8.69 5.30 -3.25
N ARG A 386 -8.82 4.50 -4.31
CA ARG A 386 -9.43 4.90 -5.57
C ARG A 386 -10.94 5.02 -5.41
N GLY A 387 -11.50 6.09 -5.97
CA GLY A 387 -12.88 6.48 -5.78
C GLY A 387 -13.86 5.61 -6.56
N ALA A 388 -13.56 5.33 -7.83
CA ALA A 388 -14.46 4.57 -8.70
C ALA A 388 -14.44 3.07 -8.40
N THR A 389 -13.26 2.52 -8.15
CA THR A 389 -13.06 1.08 -7.94
C THR A 389 -13.10 0.67 -6.47
N GLU A 390 -13.01 1.61 -5.52
CA GLU A 390 -12.89 1.34 -4.08
C GLU A 390 -11.77 0.31 -3.78
N LEU A 391 -10.62 0.50 -4.43
CA LEU A 391 -9.40 -0.29 -4.21
C LEU A 391 -8.45 0.45 -3.26
N VAL A 392 -7.85 -0.30 -2.34
CA VAL A 392 -6.79 0.23 -1.45
C VAL A 392 -5.50 0.31 -2.26
N VAL A 393 -5.01 1.53 -2.47
CA VAL A 393 -3.72 1.77 -3.12
C VAL A 393 -2.60 1.49 -2.13
N ALA A 394 -2.64 2.19 -0.99
CA ALA A 394 -1.67 2.06 0.08
C ALA A 394 -2.31 2.29 1.45
N THR A 395 -1.65 1.82 2.51
CA THR A 395 -1.93 2.20 3.90
C THR A 395 -0.68 2.87 4.45
N GLU A 396 -0.78 4.15 4.82
CA GLU A 396 0.37 4.95 5.26
C GLU A 396 0.20 5.42 6.71
N ASP A 397 1.30 5.48 7.46
CA ASP A 397 1.35 6.07 8.79
C ASP A 397 1.63 7.57 8.72
N TRP A 398 0.56 8.32 8.48
CA TRP A 398 0.60 9.78 8.56
C TRP A 398 -0.03 10.28 9.84
N GLY A 399 0.58 11.28 10.46
CA GLY A 399 0.04 11.95 11.63
C GLY A 399 0.81 11.58 12.89
N VAL A 400 0.13 11.64 14.03
CA VAL A 400 0.72 11.34 15.33
C VAL A 400 -0.25 10.50 16.15
N ASP A 401 0.26 9.87 17.20
CA ASP A 401 -0.58 9.13 18.14
C ASP A 401 -1.62 10.03 18.80
N SER A 402 -2.73 9.41 19.21
CA SER A 402 -3.72 10.11 20.01
C SER A 402 -3.09 10.60 21.31
N LEU A 403 -3.38 11.86 21.62
CA LEU A 403 -2.93 12.50 22.86
C LEU A 403 -3.86 12.20 24.04
N VAL A 404 -5.00 11.55 23.79
CA VAL A 404 -5.97 11.20 24.82
C VAL A 404 -5.78 9.74 25.21
N PRO A 405 -5.50 9.44 26.50
CA PRO A 405 -5.36 8.06 26.96
C PRO A 405 -6.58 7.21 26.59
N MET A 406 -6.36 5.94 26.29
CA MET A 406 -7.40 4.98 25.93
C MET A 406 -8.19 5.31 24.64
N THR A 407 -7.61 6.13 23.76
CA THR A 407 -8.19 6.39 22.45
C THR A 407 -7.13 6.32 21.38
N ASP A 408 -7.55 6.07 20.16
CA ASP A 408 -6.74 6.21 18.96
C ASP A 408 -7.64 6.51 17.76
N TRP A 409 -7.07 6.38 16.57
CA TRP A 409 -7.77 6.72 15.34
C TRP A 409 -7.24 5.93 14.15
N LEU A 410 -8.09 5.83 13.12
CA LEU A 410 -7.74 5.42 11.77
C LEU A 410 -8.44 6.32 10.75
N ALA A 411 -7.98 6.35 9.51
CA ALA A 411 -8.59 7.20 8.50
C ALA A 411 -8.59 6.60 7.10
N VAL A 412 -9.64 6.90 6.33
CA VAL A 412 -9.74 6.53 4.91
C VAL A 412 -9.78 7.79 4.07
N PHE A 413 -8.91 7.87 3.06
CA PHE A 413 -9.01 8.86 2.00
C PHE A 413 -9.59 8.22 0.74
N ARG A 414 -10.55 8.89 0.12
CA ARG A 414 -11.13 8.49 -1.17
C ARG A 414 -11.08 9.65 -2.16
N SER A 415 -10.56 9.41 -3.36
CA SER A 415 -10.57 10.38 -4.46
C SER A 415 -11.99 10.66 -4.97
N THR A 416 -12.22 11.88 -5.45
CA THR A 416 -13.44 12.22 -6.18
C THR A 416 -13.38 11.67 -7.62
N PRO A 417 -14.53 11.44 -8.29
CA PRO A 417 -14.55 10.98 -9.67
C PRO A 417 -13.74 11.86 -10.64
N ASP A 418 -13.74 13.17 -10.43
CA ASP A 418 -13.03 14.14 -11.29
C ASP A 418 -11.50 13.99 -11.20
N PHE A 419 -10.98 13.59 -10.03
CA PHE A 419 -9.54 13.43 -9.79
C PHE A 419 -9.08 11.98 -9.82
N ASP A 420 -9.99 11.00 -9.83
CA ASP A 420 -9.66 9.58 -9.87
C ASP A 420 -8.75 9.20 -11.07
N PRO A 421 -8.96 9.70 -12.30
CA PRO A 421 -8.05 9.42 -13.42
C PRO A 421 -6.63 9.97 -13.22
N ILE A 422 -6.48 11.08 -12.49
CA ILE A 422 -5.17 11.68 -12.18
C ILE A 422 -4.42 10.79 -11.19
N PHE A 423 -5.12 10.30 -10.16
CA PHE A 423 -4.55 9.35 -9.21
C PHE A 423 -4.21 8.02 -9.88
N ALA A 424 -5.08 7.51 -10.76
CA ALA A 424 -4.81 6.33 -11.58
C ALA A 424 -3.51 6.43 -12.37
N ALA A 425 -3.30 7.56 -13.04
CA ALA A 425 -2.10 7.81 -13.84
C ALA A 425 -0.82 8.01 -13.00
N SER A 426 -0.95 8.09 -11.67
CA SER A 426 0.19 8.18 -10.74
C SER A 426 0.59 6.85 -10.11
N GLU A 427 -0.20 5.80 -10.33
CA GLU A 427 0.06 4.47 -9.79
C GLU A 427 1.18 3.79 -10.59
N PRO A 428 2.14 3.11 -9.92
CA PRO A 428 3.08 2.25 -10.61
C PRO A 428 2.36 0.97 -11.07
N PRO A 429 2.99 0.12 -11.90
CA PRO A 429 2.40 -1.14 -12.35
C PRO A 429 1.96 -2.11 -11.24
N ALA A 430 2.50 -2.00 -10.02
CA ALA A 430 2.08 -2.80 -8.87
C ALA A 430 0.86 -2.23 -8.12
N HIS A 431 0.34 -1.07 -8.57
CA HIS A 431 -0.81 -0.36 -8.00
C HIS A 431 -0.72 -0.09 -6.48
N ASP A 432 0.48 -0.10 -5.89
CA ASP A 432 0.74 -0.13 -4.44
C ASP A 432 0.98 1.24 -3.80
N SER A 433 1.01 2.29 -4.61
CA SER A 433 1.33 3.63 -4.16
C SER A 433 0.88 4.68 -5.17
N TRP A 434 0.71 5.93 -4.72
CA TRP A 434 0.66 7.09 -5.62
C TRP A 434 2.02 7.75 -5.67
N VAL A 435 2.73 7.55 -6.77
CA VAL A 435 4.10 8.02 -6.93
C VAL A 435 4.10 9.45 -7.46
N SER A 436 4.95 10.28 -6.86
CA SER A 436 5.15 11.67 -7.31
C SER A 436 6.35 11.81 -8.25
N SER A 437 7.26 10.82 -8.27
CA SER A 437 8.44 10.77 -9.14
C SER A 437 8.13 10.04 -10.45
N GLY A 438 8.59 10.57 -11.59
CA GLY A 438 8.40 9.97 -12.91
C GLY A 438 7.08 10.33 -13.60
N SER A 439 6.05 10.75 -12.86
CA SER A 439 4.77 11.18 -13.42
C SER A 439 4.84 12.58 -14.03
N ARG A 440 3.86 12.91 -14.88
CA ARG A 440 3.70 14.26 -15.45
C ARG A 440 3.68 15.34 -14.33
N PRO A 441 4.24 16.54 -14.57
CA PRO A 441 4.38 17.58 -13.54
C PRO A 441 3.07 18.02 -12.86
N ASP A 442 1.95 17.93 -13.57
CA ASP A 442 0.60 18.17 -13.05
C ASP A 442 0.17 17.10 -12.03
N VAL A 443 0.32 15.82 -12.39
CA VAL A 443 0.02 14.67 -11.52
C VAL A 443 0.86 14.70 -10.25
N LYS A 444 2.18 14.89 -10.39
CA LYS A 444 3.13 15.00 -9.26
C LYS A 444 2.69 16.03 -8.23
N ARG A 445 2.28 17.21 -8.71
CA ARG A 445 1.86 18.31 -7.85
C ARG A 445 0.61 17.92 -7.07
N VAL A 446 -0.38 17.31 -7.72
CA VAL A 446 -1.66 16.92 -7.08
C VAL A 446 -1.40 15.94 -5.95
N VAL A 447 -0.68 14.84 -6.21
CA VAL A 447 -0.36 13.82 -5.21
C VAL A 447 0.41 14.41 -4.02
N THR A 448 1.46 15.18 -4.28
CA THR A 448 2.27 15.79 -3.21
C THR A 448 1.46 16.74 -2.33
N ALA A 449 0.58 17.55 -2.93
CA ALA A 449 -0.28 18.45 -2.18
C ALA A 449 -1.31 17.68 -1.35
N MET A 450 -1.91 16.63 -1.91
CA MET A 450 -2.84 15.76 -1.21
C MET A 450 -2.20 15.16 0.05
N LYS A 451 -1.02 14.52 -0.05
CA LYS A 451 -0.33 13.92 1.10
C LYS A 451 -0.07 14.96 2.21
N LYS A 452 0.46 16.13 1.84
CA LYS A 452 0.72 17.23 2.78
C LYS A 452 -0.56 17.73 3.46
N MET A 453 -1.65 17.84 2.70
CA MET A 453 -2.91 18.33 3.21
C MET A 453 -3.59 17.32 4.13
N ILE A 454 -3.55 16.03 3.81
CA ILE A 454 -4.08 14.97 4.69
C ILE A 454 -3.36 15.01 6.03
N ASN A 455 -2.02 14.99 6.05
CA ASN A 455 -1.25 15.04 7.29
C ASN A 455 -1.60 16.29 8.13
N ARG A 456 -1.72 17.46 7.48
CA ARG A 456 -2.17 18.69 8.15
C ARG A 456 -3.58 18.55 8.74
N ARG A 457 -4.53 18.00 7.98
CA ARG A 457 -5.93 17.84 8.42
C ARG A 457 -6.06 16.86 9.59
N ILE A 458 -5.28 15.79 9.60
CA ILE A 458 -5.21 14.85 10.73
C ILE A 458 -4.72 15.59 11.97
N ALA A 459 -3.60 16.31 11.88
CA ALA A 459 -3.06 17.08 13.02
C ALA A 459 -4.06 18.16 13.53
N GLU A 460 -4.75 18.86 12.64
CA GLU A 460 -5.81 19.80 13.00
C GLU A 460 -6.97 19.11 13.74
N ASN A 461 -7.45 17.98 13.22
CA ASN A 461 -8.58 17.24 13.79
C ASN A 461 -8.27 16.65 15.17
N LEU A 462 -7.04 16.16 15.39
CA LEU A 462 -6.56 15.64 16.68
C LEU A 462 -6.22 16.74 17.70
N GLY A 463 -6.48 18.02 17.38
CA GLY A 463 -6.29 19.13 18.32
C GLY A 463 -4.83 19.52 18.54
N LEU A 464 -3.96 19.26 17.55
CA LEU A 464 -2.56 19.72 17.51
C LEU A 464 -2.40 21.01 16.70
N GLY A 465 -3.47 21.44 16.03
CA GLY A 465 -3.57 22.71 15.31
C GLY A 465 -3.75 23.92 16.24
N ASN A 466 -2.67 24.37 16.89
CA ASN A 466 -2.25 25.77 17.07
C ASN A 466 -1.18 25.88 18.16
N LYS A 467 0.09 26.01 17.77
CA LYS A 467 1.17 26.56 18.63
C LYS A 467 1.30 28.10 18.50
N ASN A 468 0.32 28.77 17.89
CA ASN A 468 0.32 30.22 17.69
C ASN A 468 -0.90 30.90 18.33
N THR A 469 -0.97 30.88 19.66
CA THR A 469 -1.56 31.98 20.44
C THR A 469 -0.62 32.29 21.59
N SER A 470 -0.13 33.51 21.60
CA SER A 470 0.67 34.12 22.65
C SER A 470 -0.07 34.08 23.98
N SER A 471 0.64 33.60 24.99
CA SER A 471 0.30 33.60 26.41
C SER A 471 -0.09 35.00 26.92
N GLY A 472 -1.38 35.17 27.22
CA GLY A 472 -1.85 36.01 28.33
C GLY A 472 -2.26 35.12 29.52
N PRO A 473 -2.25 35.61 30.76
CA PRO A 473 -2.60 34.78 31.92
C PRO A 473 -4.11 34.52 31.93
N GLY A 474 -4.52 33.34 31.48
CA GLY A 474 -5.92 32.93 31.53
C GLY A 474 -6.07 31.41 31.51
N ASN A 475 -6.53 30.84 32.62
CA ASN A 475 -6.92 29.42 32.74
C ASN A 475 -7.94 28.95 31.68
N ALA A 476 -8.55 29.88 30.92
CA ALA A 476 -9.53 29.62 29.87
C ALA A 476 -8.93 29.02 28.58
N GLU A 477 -7.65 29.29 28.23
CA GLU A 477 -7.05 28.74 27.00
C GLU A 477 -6.65 27.26 27.16
N ARG A 478 -6.23 26.87 28.36
CA ARG A 478 -5.89 25.48 28.70
C ARG A 478 -7.12 24.59 28.77
N THR A 479 -8.25 25.11 29.28
CA THR A 479 -9.54 24.40 29.26
C THR A 479 -10.12 24.32 27.85
N ALA A 480 -10.00 25.35 27.01
CA ALA A 480 -10.47 25.29 25.61
C ALA A 480 -9.73 24.23 24.77
N GLY A 481 -8.42 24.08 24.98
CA GLY A 481 -7.63 23.00 24.37
C GLY A 481 -8.06 21.61 24.85
N LEU A 482 -8.28 21.45 26.16
CA LEU A 482 -8.76 20.19 26.75
C LEU A 482 -10.21 19.87 26.31
N SER A 483 -11.10 20.85 26.26
CA SER A 483 -12.49 20.68 25.80
C SER A 483 -12.56 20.31 24.33
N ARG A 484 -11.67 20.83 23.47
CA ARG A 484 -11.56 20.39 22.07
C ARG A 484 -11.07 18.94 21.97
N ARG A 485 -10.10 18.53 22.78
CA ARG A 485 -9.58 17.14 22.84
C ARG A 485 -10.57 16.15 23.45
N LEU A 486 -11.41 16.58 24.39
CA LEU A 486 -12.51 15.77 24.91
C LEU A 486 -13.68 15.71 23.91
N GLY A 487 -13.96 16.80 23.20
CA GLY A 487 -14.97 16.87 22.14
C GLY A 487 -14.61 16.12 20.86
N SER A 488 -13.33 15.79 20.63
CA SER A 488 -12.95 14.87 19.54
C SER A 488 -13.31 13.42 19.87
N VAL A 489 -13.42 13.05 21.15
CA VAL A 489 -13.61 11.67 21.62
C VAL A 489 -15.06 11.36 22.02
N LEU A 490 -15.82 12.35 22.49
CA LEU A 490 -17.18 12.11 23.00
C LEU A 490 -18.23 12.08 21.88
N PRO A 491 -19.08 11.03 21.81
CA PRO A 491 -20.22 10.98 20.90
C PRO A 491 -21.37 11.83 21.46
N VAL A 492 -21.26 13.15 21.35
CA VAL A 492 -22.35 14.08 21.69
C VAL A 492 -22.74 14.84 20.43
N GLU A 493 -23.99 14.72 20.01
CA GLU A 493 -24.58 15.63 19.03
C GLU A 493 -24.59 17.03 19.63
N VAL A 494 -23.78 17.93 19.06
CA VAL A 494 -23.84 19.35 19.40
C VAL A 494 -24.64 20.07 18.31
N PRO A 495 -25.82 20.64 18.62
CA PRO A 495 -26.51 21.54 17.68
C PRO A 495 -25.62 22.75 17.41
N ARG A 496 -25.28 23.01 16.14
CA ARG A 496 -24.55 24.21 15.73
C ARG A 496 -25.52 25.38 15.67
N ASP A 497 -25.51 26.22 16.69
CA ASP A 497 -26.25 27.47 16.69
C ASP A 497 -25.48 28.53 15.89
N ASN A 498 -26.01 28.85 14.71
CA ASN A 498 -25.39 29.72 13.72
C ASN A 498 -26.03 31.11 13.81
N LYS A 499 -25.32 32.08 14.40
CA LYS A 499 -25.66 33.51 14.24
C LYS A 499 -24.43 34.29 13.80
N GLY A 500 -24.37 34.49 12.48
CA GLY A 500 -23.48 35.43 11.86
C GLY A 500 -23.76 36.86 12.31
N ARG A 501 -22.70 37.67 12.33
CA ARG A 501 -22.80 39.12 12.25
C ARG A 501 -21.62 39.66 11.45
N GLY A 502 -21.95 40.15 10.26
CA GLY A 502 -21.51 41.45 9.74
C GLY A 502 -20.03 41.63 9.45
N ASN A 503 -19.68 41.47 8.18
CA ASN A 503 -18.48 41.97 7.53
C ASN A 503 -18.34 43.50 7.74
N THR A 504 -17.12 43.98 8.07
CA THR A 504 -16.66 45.31 7.66
C THR A 504 -15.20 45.25 7.26
N ASP A 505 -14.93 45.88 6.11
CA ASP A 505 -13.67 45.93 5.38
C ASP A 505 -12.45 46.23 6.24
N LYS A 506 -11.39 45.42 6.09
CA LYS A 506 -10.01 45.90 6.30
C LYS A 506 -9.07 45.41 5.21
N LYS A 507 -8.50 46.42 4.54
CA LYS A 507 -7.35 46.36 3.63
C LYS A 507 -6.15 45.67 4.28
N ASP A 508 -5.57 44.70 3.59
CA ASP A 508 -4.12 44.46 3.63
C ASP A 508 -3.44 45.46 2.65
N PRO A 509 -2.12 45.79 2.74
CA PRO A 509 -1.05 45.00 3.38
C PRO A 509 0.10 45.79 4.09
N LYS A 510 0.93 45.08 4.87
CA LYS A 510 2.41 45.02 4.75
C LYS A 510 3.03 44.01 5.75
N PRO A 511 4.16 43.36 5.41
CA PRO A 511 4.72 42.29 6.24
C PRO A 511 5.37 42.89 7.49
N VAL A 512 4.82 42.58 8.65
CA VAL A 512 5.47 42.85 9.94
C VAL A 512 6.62 41.85 10.07
N ARG A 513 7.86 42.36 10.21
CA ARG A 513 9.02 41.55 10.61
C ARG A 513 8.67 40.83 11.91
N SER A 514 8.78 39.51 11.92
CA SER A 514 8.43 38.69 13.07
C SER A 514 9.35 38.97 14.26
N ASP A 515 8.77 39.39 15.40
CA ASP A 515 9.45 39.56 16.71
C ASP A 515 9.85 38.21 17.37
N ARG A 516 10.24 37.20 16.59
CA ARG A 516 10.61 35.87 17.11
C ARG A 516 12.00 35.48 16.65
N TRP A 517 12.74 34.85 17.57
CA TRP A 517 14.00 34.18 17.25
C TRP A 517 13.78 33.09 16.22
N ARG A 518 14.62 33.06 15.19
CA ARG A 518 14.63 32.03 14.16
C ARG A 518 16.04 31.75 13.66
N VAL A 519 16.24 30.52 13.22
CA VAL A 519 17.41 30.13 12.43
C VAL A 519 17.08 30.40 10.96
N ALA A 520 17.85 31.25 10.31
CA ALA A 520 17.77 31.61 8.91
C ALA A 520 18.96 31.01 8.13
N ASP A 521 18.81 30.91 6.81
CA ASP A 521 19.88 30.49 5.89
C ASP A 521 20.59 29.17 6.29
N GLN A 522 19.84 28.22 6.87
CA GLN A 522 20.38 26.91 7.24
C GLN A 522 20.72 26.10 5.98
N VAL A 523 22.00 25.82 5.79
CA VAL A 523 22.52 24.99 4.69
C VAL A 523 23.33 23.85 5.27
N CYS A 524 22.95 22.61 4.95
CA CYS A 524 23.68 21.41 5.33
C CYS A 524 24.53 20.91 4.16
N ASN A 525 25.82 20.62 4.42
CA ASN A 525 26.75 20.05 3.46
C ASN A 525 27.40 18.80 4.04
N PHE A 526 27.54 17.76 3.21
CA PHE A 526 28.38 16.60 3.50
C PHE A 526 29.86 16.96 3.26
N GLU A 527 30.71 16.70 4.24
CA GLU A 527 32.14 17.06 4.21
C GLU A 527 33.04 15.85 3.90
N GLY A 528 32.59 14.63 4.20
CA GLY A 528 33.34 13.40 3.89
C GLY A 528 33.05 12.25 4.84
N THR A 529 33.63 11.10 4.55
CA THR A 529 33.57 9.89 5.40
C THR A 529 34.97 9.64 5.98
N ALA A 530 35.06 9.48 7.30
CA ALA A 530 36.27 9.09 7.99
C ALA A 530 36.62 7.60 7.71
N PHE A 531 37.85 7.19 8.02
CA PHE A 531 38.34 5.83 7.75
C PHE A 531 37.54 4.74 8.50
N ASP A 532 36.93 5.08 9.63
CA ASP A 532 36.07 4.20 10.42
C ASP A 532 34.61 4.13 9.92
N GLY A 533 34.29 4.78 8.79
CA GLY A 533 32.96 4.83 8.21
C GLY A 533 32.07 5.98 8.72
N THR A 534 32.52 6.75 9.71
CA THR A 534 31.75 7.89 10.26
C THR A 534 31.59 9.00 9.21
N GLN A 535 30.37 9.51 9.02
CA GLN A 535 30.10 10.62 8.11
C GLN A 535 30.22 11.96 8.83
N MET A 536 30.89 12.94 8.22
CA MET A 536 30.99 14.30 8.76
C MET A 536 30.05 15.23 7.99
N GLN A 537 29.21 15.97 8.73
CA GLN A 537 28.30 16.95 8.16
C GLN A 537 28.54 18.35 8.75
N ARG A 538 28.47 19.36 7.89
CA ARG A 538 28.56 20.77 8.29
C ARG A 538 27.24 21.48 8.03
N VAL A 539 26.71 22.11 9.07
CA VAL A 539 25.57 23.02 8.97
C VAL A 539 26.07 24.45 9.09
N ARG A 540 25.76 25.30 8.12
CA ARG A 540 25.94 26.76 8.21
C ARG A 540 24.58 27.39 8.43
N PHE A 541 24.51 28.40 9.29
CA PHE A 541 23.25 29.06 9.63
C PHE A 541 23.48 30.52 10.04
N ARG A 542 22.39 31.29 10.11
CA ARG A 542 22.32 32.64 10.69
C ARG A 542 21.21 32.67 11.74
N VAL A 543 21.41 33.43 12.81
CA VAL A 543 20.32 33.67 13.79
C VAL A 543 19.75 35.06 13.59
N GLU A 544 18.42 35.16 13.61
CA GLU A 544 17.70 36.43 13.61
C GLU A 544 16.74 36.48 14.78
N GLY A 545 16.73 37.57 15.55
CA GLY A 545 15.73 37.80 16.58
C GLY A 545 15.87 39.14 17.30
N PRO A 546 14.95 39.42 18.24
CA PRO A 546 14.77 40.76 18.80
C PRO A 546 15.79 41.15 19.89
N GLY A 547 16.56 40.20 20.43
CA GLY A 547 17.55 40.46 21.49
C GLY A 547 19.00 40.48 21.00
N PRO A 548 19.97 40.74 21.89
CA PRO A 548 21.39 40.83 21.53
C PRO A 548 22.03 39.46 21.26
N GLU A 549 21.60 38.41 21.97
CA GLU A 549 22.20 37.07 21.92
C GLU A 549 21.12 35.97 21.99
N ALA A 550 21.39 34.84 21.35
CA ALA A 550 20.57 33.63 21.39
C ALA A 550 21.41 32.39 21.73
N MET A 551 20.76 31.42 22.35
CA MET A 551 21.26 30.05 22.47
C MET A 551 20.75 29.24 21.28
N VAL A 552 21.64 28.47 20.66
CA VAL A 552 21.32 27.54 19.58
C VAL A 552 21.74 26.14 19.98
N ASP A 553 20.77 25.22 20.04
CA ASP A 553 21.00 23.81 20.34
C ASP A 553 20.94 22.97 19.05
N LEU A 554 21.89 22.05 18.89
CA LEU A 554 21.93 21.09 17.80
C LEU A 554 21.22 19.80 18.21
N GLN A 555 20.16 19.44 17.49
CA GLN A 555 19.51 18.15 17.58
C GLN A 555 19.65 17.40 16.26
N VAL A 556 20.27 16.22 16.32
CA VAL A 556 20.41 15.34 15.16
C VAL A 556 19.76 14.02 15.48
N SER A 557 18.80 13.64 14.67
CA SER A 557 18.16 12.34 14.78
C SER A 557 18.45 11.49 13.55
N VAL A 558 18.59 10.20 13.77
CA VAL A 558 18.70 9.21 12.71
C VAL A 558 17.29 8.73 12.38
N ILE A 559 16.95 8.79 11.10
CA ILE A 559 15.71 8.23 10.57
C ILE A 559 16.05 6.80 10.16
N GLY A 560 15.56 5.82 10.93
CA GLY A 560 15.62 4.42 10.55
C GLY A 560 14.72 4.12 9.36
N ASP A 561 14.93 2.95 8.74
CA ASP A 561 14.21 2.55 7.52
C ASP A 561 12.69 2.42 7.72
N GLN A 562 12.23 2.38 8.98
CA GLN A 562 10.81 2.40 9.36
C GLN A 562 10.34 3.75 9.97
N GLY A 563 11.04 4.86 9.72
CA GLY A 563 10.66 6.18 10.22
C GLY A 563 10.89 6.41 11.72
N VAL A 564 11.33 5.39 12.46
CA VAL A 564 11.78 5.51 13.86
C VAL A 564 12.90 6.55 13.92
N THR A 565 12.65 7.61 14.67
CA THR A 565 13.56 8.74 14.81
C THR A 565 14.28 8.63 16.15
N GLU A 566 15.55 8.22 16.11
CA GLU A 566 16.40 8.12 17.31
C GLU A 566 17.25 9.38 17.44
N LEU A 567 17.18 10.07 18.58
CA LEU A 567 17.98 11.27 18.85
C LEU A 567 19.42 10.88 19.25
N LEU A 568 20.41 11.38 18.53
CA LEU A 568 21.82 11.14 18.82
C LEU A 568 22.28 12.00 20.00
N SER A 569 23.05 11.39 20.90
CA SER A 569 23.63 12.12 22.03
C SER A 569 24.79 13.04 21.57
N PRO A 570 25.04 14.16 22.28
CA PRO A 570 26.15 15.07 21.97
C PRO A 570 27.53 14.37 21.94
N ALA A 571 27.72 13.33 22.76
CA ALA A 571 28.95 12.53 22.78
C ALA A 571 29.19 11.75 21.48
N VAL A 572 28.13 11.29 20.81
CA VAL A 572 28.20 10.63 19.50
C VAL A 572 28.45 11.66 18.40
N LEU A 573 27.79 12.82 18.48
CA LEU A 573 27.90 13.88 17.49
C LEU A 573 29.28 14.56 17.47
N GLN A 574 29.96 14.63 18.62
CA GLN A 574 31.26 15.31 18.77
C GLN A 574 31.30 16.66 18.05
N ALA A 575 30.23 17.45 18.22
CA ALA A 575 30.01 18.66 17.45
C ALA A 575 31.08 19.73 17.73
N ARG A 576 31.61 20.32 16.65
CA ARG A 576 32.60 21.39 16.66
C ARG A 576 32.00 22.65 16.04
N TRP A 577 31.73 23.62 16.90
CA TRP A 577 31.20 24.92 16.49
C TRP A 577 32.31 25.84 15.96
N SER A 578 31.96 26.80 15.11
CA SER A 578 32.89 27.81 14.59
C SER A 578 33.49 28.66 15.69
N GLN A 579 34.68 29.23 15.48
CA GLN A 579 35.37 30.05 16.49
C GLN A 579 34.64 31.34 16.85
N ASP A 580 33.72 31.78 16.00
CA ASP A 580 32.94 33.02 16.16
C ASP A 580 31.74 32.89 17.11
N VAL A 581 31.55 31.73 17.75
CA VAL A 581 30.46 31.48 18.72
C VAL A 581 31.01 30.96 20.05
N GLN A 582 30.26 31.18 21.13
CA GLN A 582 30.60 30.62 22.44
C GLN A 582 29.95 29.25 22.60
N ALA A 583 30.67 28.18 22.27
CA ALA A 583 30.20 26.80 22.38
C ALA A 583 29.98 26.37 23.85
N LEU A 584 28.96 25.54 24.08
CA LEU A 584 28.76 24.87 25.38
C LEU A 584 29.82 23.79 25.59
N ALA A 585 30.13 23.48 26.85
CA ALA A 585 31.20 22.55 27.22
C ALA A 585 30.92 21.10 26.78
N ASP A 586 29.64 20.73 26.61
CA ASP A 586 29.19 19.41 26.14
C ASP A 586 29.02 19.34 24.61
N GLY A 587 29.26 20.45 23.90
CA GLY A 587 29.13 20.56 22.45
C GLY A 587 27.68 20.56 21.94
N SER A 588 26.66 20.49 22.80
CA SER A 588 25.25 20.37 22.41
C SER A 588 24.68 21.64 21.77
N GLY A 589 25.30 22.79 22.05
CA GLY A 589 24.85 24.09 21.58
C GLY A 589 25.92 25.18 21.61
N CYS A 590 25.54 26.38 21.22
CA CYS A 590 26.38 27.57 21.28
C CYS A 590 25.56 28.84 21.55
N ARG A 591 26.21 29.87 22.10
CA ARG A 591 25.68 31.23 22.13
C ARG A 591 26.20 32.04 20.95
N ILE A 592 25.29 32.78 20.31
CA ILE A 592 25.58 33.57 19.11
C ILE A 592 24.79 34.89 19.14
N GLY A 593 25.44 35.97 18.70
CA GLY A 593 24.80 37.28 18.57
C GLY A 593 23.74 37.33 17.47
N SER A 594 22.66 38.09 17.69
CA SER A 594 21.61 38.28 16.68
C SER A 594 22.17 38.89 15.39
N GLY A 595 21.78 38.35 14.23
CA GLY A 595 22.28 38.72 12.90
C GLY A 595 23.60 38.05 12.50
N SER A 596 24.26 37.32 13.41
CA SER A 596 25.53 36.65 13.13
C SER A 596 25.32 35.29 12.47
N SER A 597 26.30 34.88 11.66
CA SER A 597 26.34 33.58 11.00
C SER A 597 27.39 32.68 11.66
N ALA A 598 27.10 31.39 11.75
CA ALA A 598 27.97 30.39 12.35
C ALA A 598 27.87 29.06 11.60
N SER A 599 28.75 28.13 11.97
CA SER A 599 28.66 26.76 11.49
C SER A 599 28.98 25.75 12.56
N VAL A 600 28.40 24.55 12.44
CA VAL A 600 28.72 23.39 13.27
C VAL A 600 29.10 22.22 12.38
N LEU A 601 30.20 21.56 12.70
CA LEU A 601 30.65 20.30 12.10
C LEU A 601 30.39 19.18 13.10
N PHE A 602 29.69 18.12 12.71
CA PHE A 602 29.42 16.99 13.60
C PHE A 602 29.52 15.65 12.86
N ASN A 603 29.69 14.58 13.63
CA ASN A 603 29.78 13.20 13.19
C ASN A 603 28.39 12.54 13.17
N ALA A 604 28.15 11.66 12.20
CA ALA A 604 26.93 10.91 12.07
C ALA A 604 27.17 9.47 11.57
N PRO A 605 26.25 8.53 11.86
CA PRO A 605 26.35 7.15 11.40
C PRO A 605 26.36 7.03 9.87
N HIS A 606 27.06 6.01 9.36
CA HIS A 606 27.13 5.72 7.93
C HIS A 606 25.77 5.33 7.34
N ARG A 607 25.48 5.80 6.12
CA ARG A 607 24.32 5.39 5.28
C ARG A 607 22.94 5.52 5.92
N ARG A 608 22.77 6.39 6.92
CA ARG A 608 21.45 6.65 7.51
C ARG A 608 20.95 8.05 7.16
N ALA A 609 19.65 8.18 6.93
CA ALA A 609 19.03 9.49 6.75
C ALA A 609 19.05 10.27 8.08
N LEU A 610 19.38 11.56 8.03
CA LEU A 610 19.48 12.40 9.22
C LEU A 610 18.44 13.51 9.18
N ARG A 611 17.80 13.75 10.33
CA ARG A 611 17.03 14.96 10.60
C ARG A 611 17.87 15.88 11.48
N ILE A 612 18.16 17.09 10.99
CA ILE A 612 19.04 18.04 11.68
C ILE A 612 18.25 19.31 12.00
N GLU A 613 18.06 19.57 13.29
CA GLU A 613 17.34 20.73 13.79
C GLU A 613 18.27 21.62 14.63
N LEU A 614 18.20 22.92 14.37
CA LEU A 614 18.84 23.94 15.19
C LEU A 614 17.72 24.68 15.95
N LEU A 615 17.63 24.44 17.26
CA LEU A 615 16.64 25.09 18.11
C LEU A 615 17.22 26.38 18.65
N VAL A 616 16.54 27.51 18.43
CA VAL A 616 16.99 28.82 18.90
C VAL A 616 16.11 29.34 20.02
N THR A 617 16.74 29.77 21.11
CA THR A 617 16.08 30.42 22.25
C THR A 617 16.78 31.74 22.58
N GLY A 618 16.03 32.76 22.98
CA GLY A 618 16.63 34.03 23.40
C GLY A 618 17.34 33.88 24.74
N VAL A 619 18.50 34.51 24.88
CA VAL A 619 19.16 34.66 26.19
C VAL A 619 18.70 36.01 26.76
N GLU A 620 18.06 35.99 27.93
CA GLU A 620 17.65 37.21 28.65
C GLU A 620 18.83 37.97 29.27
#